data_AF-A0A354TD60-F1
#
_entry.id   AF-A0A354TD60-F1
#
_cell.length_a   1.000
_cell.length_b   1.000
_cell.length_c   1.000
_cell.angle_alpha   90.00
_cell.angle_beta   90.00
_cell.angle_gamma   90.00
#
_symmetry.space_group_name_H-M   'P 1'
#
loop_
_entity.id
_entity.type
_entity.pdbx_description
1 polymer ?
#
loop_
_entity_poly.entity_id
_entity_poly.type
_entity_poly.pdbx_seq_one_letter_code
_entity_poly.pdbx_strand_id
1 'polypeptide(L)'
;MFKVLVLQKFHGLSDDATEEQIFDRTSFKNFLGLRIGDDIPDAKTLWDFKQRIEESGREGSKPGTAYGATDDYGYYAAVDKVHIHDLHATILHLLGLDHLRLTYRYAGRDFRLTDIAGEVVKGVIA
;
A
#
# COMPACT_ATOMS: atom_id res chain seq x y z
N MET A 1 -8.38 -5.48 -6.45
CA MET A 1 -9.08 -4.29 -5.96
C MET A 1 -8.20 -3.32 -5.17
N PHE A 2 -7.55 -3.68 -4.06
CA PHE A 2 -6.71 -2.71 -3.31
C PHE A 2 -5.59 -2.06 -4.15
N LYS A 3 -4.87 -2.83 -4.96
CA LYS A 3 -3.87 -2.29 -5.91
C LYS A 3 -4.42 -1.25 -6.89
N VAL A 4 -5.72 -1.33 -7.22
CA VAL A 4 -6.38 -0.35 -8.08
C VAL A 4 -6.53 0.99 -7.35
N LEU A 5 -6.91 0.97 -6.08
CA LEU A 5 -6.98 2.19 -5.25
C LEU A 5 -5.60 2.84 -5.07
N VAL A 6 -4.54 2.03 -5.00
CA VAL A 6 -3.16 2.53 -4.97
C VAL A 6 -2.83 3.28 -6.26
N LEU A 7 -3.09 2.70 -7.42
CA LEU A 7 -2.91 3.39 -8.71
C LEU A 7 -3.75 4.66 -8.79
N GLN A 8 -5.02 4.59 -8.39
CA GLN A 8 -5.92 5.72 -8.37
C GLN A 8 -5.38 6.88 -7.52
N LYS A 9 -4.89 6.60 -6.30
CA LYS A 9 -4.33 7.61 -5.39
C LYS A 9 -3.00 8.18 -5.88
N PHE A 10 -2.09 7.33 -6.36
CA PHE A 10 -0.78 7.78 -6.86
C PHE A 10 -0.88 8.64 -8.12
N HIS A 11 -1.88 8.39 -8.96
CA HIS A 11 -2.08 9.10 -10.22
C HIS A 11 -3.20 10.15 -10.16
N GLY A 12 -3.86 10.33 -9.01
CA GLY A 12 -4.92 11.33 -8.82
C GLY A 12 -6.15 11.10 -9.72
N LEU A 13 -6.51 9.85 -9.98
CA LEU A 13 -7.56 9.49 -10.94
C LEU A 13 -8.95 9.45 -10.29
N SER A 14 -10.00 9.79 -11.05
CA SER A 14 -11.39 9.47 -10.69
C SER A 14 -11.68 7.98 -10.90
N ASP A 15 -12.85 7.48 -10.49
CA ASP A 15 -13.23 6.08 -10.71
C ASP A 15 -13.32 5.75 -12.20
N ASP A 16 -14.00 6.59 -12.99
CA ASP A 16 -14.10 6.44 -14.44
C ASP A 16 -12.73 6.50 -15.13
N ALA A 17 -11.88 7.46 -14.73
CA ALA A 17 -10.53 7.59 -15.27
C ALA A 17 -9.65 6.41 -14.87
N THR A 18 -9.88 5.80 -13.71
CA THR A 18 -9.12 4.62 -13.28
C THR A 18 -9.46 3.42 -14.16
N GLU A 19 -10.75 3.20 -14.46
CA GLU A 19 -11.20 2.17 -15.38
C GLU A 19 -10.55 2.34 -16.76
N GLU A 20 -10.65 3.55 -17.33
CA GLU A 20 -10.08 3.86 -18.65
C GLU A 20 -8.56 3.67 -18.68
N GLN A 21 -7.83 4.16 -17.67
CA GLN A 21 -6.37 4.02 -17.62
C GLN A 21 -5.93 2.57 -17.43
N ILE A 22 -6.68 1.74 -16.69
CA ILE A 22 -6.40 0.31 -16.59
C ILE A 22 -6.63 -0.37 -17.94
N PHE A 23 -7.67 0.03 -18.68
CA PHE A 23 -7.95 -0.50 -20.00
C PHE A 23 -6.84 -0.15 -21.02
N ASP A 24 -6.34 1.08 -20.98
CA ASP A 24 -5.40 1.59 -22.00
C ASP A 24 -3.92 1.28 -21.68
N ARG A 25 -3.53 1.25 -20.39
CA ARG A 25 -2.11 1.12 -20.01
C ARG A 25 -1.69 -0.29 -19.67
N THR A 26 -0.81 -0.85 -20.50
CA THR A 26 -0.12 -2.13 -20.25
C THR A 26 0.64 -2.15 -18.91
N SER A 27 1.25 -1.04 -18.49
CA SER A 27 1.95 -0.97 -17.20
C SER A 27 1.01 -1.11 -16.00
N PHE A 28 -0.21 -0.57 -16.08
CA PHE A 28 -1.21 -0.72 -15.04
C PHE A 28 -1.72 -2.16 -15.00
N LYS A 29 -2.03 -2.74 -16.16
CA LYS A 29 -2.40 -4.17 -16.26
C LYS A 29 -1.33 -5.08 -15.64
N ASN A 30 -0.05 -4.86 -15.98
CA ASN A 30 1.07 -5.63 -15.41
C ASN A 30 1.15 -5.51 -13.88
N PHE A 31 0.99 -4.30 -13.32
CA PHE A 31 1.01 -4.09 -11.87
C PHE A 31 -0.17 -4.77 -11.16
N LEU A 32 -1.34 -4.73 -11.78
CA LEU A 32 -2.55 -5.39 -11.30
C LEU A 32 -2.52 -6.91 -11.50
N GLY A 33 -1.60 -7.43 -12.30
CA GLY A 33 -1.49 -8.85 -12.67
C GLY A 33 -2.50 -9.28 -13.72
N LEU A 34 -3.02 -8.34 -14.51
CA LEU A 34 -4.01 -8.55 -15.56
C LEU A 34 -3.34 -8.71 -16.94
N ARG A 35 -3.93 -9.53 -17.79
CA ARG A 35 -3.56 -9.68 -19.20
C ARG A 35 -4.50 -8.88 -20.10
N ILE A 36 -4.11 -8.72 -21.35
CA ILE A 36 -4.96 -8.09 -22.37
C ILE A 36 -6.17 -9.00 -22.60
N GLY A 37 -7.37 -8.47 -22.36
CA GLY A 37 -8.63 -9.20 -22.50
C GLY A 37 -9.21 -9.76 -21.20
N ASP A 38 -8.49 -9.65 -20.07
CA ASP A 38 -9.05 -9.98 -18.75
C ASP A 38 -10.10 -8.94 -18.34
N ASP A 39 -11.10 -9.38 -17.56
CA ASP A 39 -12.09 -8.48 -16.98
C ASP A 39 -11.42 -7.46 -16.05
N ILE A 40 -11.77 -6.19 -16.26
CA ILE A 40 -11.32 -5.07 -15.44
C ILE A 40 -12.47 -4.58 -14.56
N PRO A 41 -12.20 -4.09 -13.34
CA PRO A 41 -13.24 -3.51 -12.50
C PRO A 41 -13.71 -2.19 -13.12
N ASP A 42 -15.02 -2.07 -13.30
CA ASP A 42 -15.65 -0.81 -13.72
C ASP A 42 -15.72 0.20 -12.56
N ALA A 43 -16.02 1.46 -12.90
CA ALA A 43 -16.12 2.56 -11.93
C ALA A 43 -17.09 2.24 -10.78
N LYS A 44 -18.19 1.55 -11.08
CA LYS A 44 -19.19 1.16 -10.09
C LYS A 44 -18.64 0.12 -9.12
N THR A 45 -17.90 -0.87 -9.62
CA THR A 45 -17.22 -1.90 -8.82
C THR A 45 -16.17 -1.26 -7.91
N LEU A 46 -15.49 -0.22 -8.37
CA LEU A 46 -14.56 0.57 -7.54
C LEU A 46 -15.29 1.31 -6.43
N TRP A 47 -16.40 1.97 -6.75
CA TRP A 47 -17.22 2.68 -5.78
C TRP A 47 -17.80 1.74 -4.72
N ASP A 48 -18.41 0.63 -5.13
CA ASP A 48 -18.96 -0.40 -4.23
C ASP A 48 -17.86 -0.98 -3.33
N PHE A 49 -16.66 -1.20 -3.87
CA PHE A 49 -15.54 -1.69 -3.08
C PHE A 49 -15.05 -0.66 -2.05
N LYS A 50 -15.01 0.63 -2.40
CA LYS A 50 -14.69 1.71 -1.45
C LYS A 50 -15.72 1.80 -0.33
N GLN A 51 -17.01 1.77 -0.67
CA GLN A 51 -18.08 1.76 0.32
C GLN A 51 -17.97 0.56 1.27
N ARG A 52 -17.72 -0.65 0.73
CA ARG A 52 -17.51 -1.84 1.56
C ARG A 52 -16.28 -1.73 2.47
N ILE A 53 -15.21 -1.08 2.04
CA ILE A 53 -14.03 -0.82 2.87
C ILE A 53 -14.39 0.13 4.02
N GLU A 54 -15.11 1.21 3.71
CA GLU A 54 -15.56 2.22 4.66
C GLU A 54 -16.51 1.60 5.71
N GLU A 55 -17.49 0.81 5.27
CA GLU A 55 -18.44 0.09 6.13
C GLU A 55 -17.77 -0.98 7.01
N SER A 56 -16.75 -1.67 6.48
CA SER A 56 -16.05 -2.72 7.22
C SER A 56 -14.94 -2.19 8.13
N GLY A 57 -14.66 -0.89 8.10
CA GLY A 57 -13.52 -0.28 8.81
C GLY A 57 -12.16 -0.83 8.36
N ARG A 58 -12.08 -1.52 7.22
CA ARG A 58 -10.88 -2.18 6.67
C ARG A 58 -10.11 -1.30 5.69
N GLU A 59 -10.17 0.01 5.87
CA GLU A 59 -9.12 0.86 5.32
C GLU A 59 -7.89 0.52 6.17
N GLY A 60 -6.98 -0.31 5.65
CA GLY A 60 -5.89 -0.92 6.41
C GLY A 60 -4.94 0.07 7.10
N SER A 61 -5.18 1.37 7.00
CA SER A 61 -4.73 2.33 8.00
C SER A 61 -5.90 3.25 8.35
N LYS A 62 -6.16 3.43 9.65
CA LYS A 62 -7.13 4.42 10.14
C LYS A 62 -6.85 5.79 9.48
N PRO A 63 -7.81 6.42 8.79
CA PRO A 63 -7.59 7.72 8.16
C PRO A 63 -7.27 8.77 9.24
N GLY A 64 -6.22 9.58 9.01
CA GLY A 64 -5.82 10.64 9.96
C GLY A 64 -5.18 10.14 11.27
N THR A 65 -4.42 9.04 11.24
CA THR A 65 -3.77 8.53 12.45
C THR A 65 -2.44 9.24 12.73
N ALA A 66 -2.38 9.95 13.85
CA ALA A 66 -1.11 10.32 14.47
C ALA A 66 -0.60 9.12 15.28
N TYR A 67 0.65 8.70 15.02
CA TYR A 67 1.28 7.57 15.68
C TYR A 67 2.66 7.97 16.20
N GLY A 68 2.89 7.71 17.48
CA GLY A 68 4.06 8.19 18.21
C GLY A 68 3.99 9.66 18.60
N ALA A 69 5.03 10.12 19.29
CA ALA A 69 5.17 11.52 19.73
C ALA A 69 6.64 11.93 19.68
N THR A 70 6.89 13.23 19.49
CA THR A 70 8.23 13.82 19.60
C THR A 70 8.55 14.20 21.05
N ASP A 71 9.82 14.47 21.34
CA ASP A 71 10.22 15.10 22.60
C ASP A 71 9.60 16.49 22.77
N ASP A 72 9.76 17.07 23.96
CA ASP A 72 9.20 18.38 24.35
C ASP A 72 9.67 19.53 23.44
N TYR A 73 10.76 19.35 22.70
CA TYR A 73 11.34 20.33 21.81
C TYR A 73 11.10 20.02 20.32
N GLY A 74 10.48 18.88 20.01
CA GLY A 74 10.25 18.41 18.64
C GLY A 74 11.50 17.88 17.90
N TYR A 75 12.63 17.66 18.57
CA TYR A 75 13.89 17.30 17.89
C TYR A 75 14.00 15.82 17.56
N TYR A 76 13.54 14.95 18.47
CA TYR A 76 13.59 13.51 18.29
C TYR A 76 12.23 12.88 18.48
N ALA A 77 11.99 11.77 17.78
CA ALA A 77 10.89 10.88 18.15
C ALA A 77 11.15 10.35 19.58
N ALA A 78 10.16 10.45 20.46
CA ALA A 78 10.26 10.03 21.86
C ALA A 78 9.42 8.78 22.13
N VAL A 79 8.20 8.73 21.59
CA VAL A 79 7.23 7.64 21.80
C VAL A 79 6.95 6.93 20.48
N ASP A 80 6.82 5.60 20.52
CA ASP A 80 6.51 4.71 19.38
C ASP A 80 7.29 5.04 18.11
N LYS A 81 8.62 5.07 18.27
CA LYS A 81 9.58 5.36 17.19
C LYS A 81 9.39 4.37 16.04
N VAL A 82 9.28 4.91 14.82
CA VAL A 82 9.17 4.13 13.58
C VAL A 82 10.39 4.40 12.72
N HIS A 83 11.07 3.35 12.27
CA HIS A 83 12.14 3.47 11.29
C HIS A 83 11.57 3.41 9.86
N ILE A 84 12.32 3.92 8.88
CA ILE A 84 11.89 3.86 7.46
C ILE A 84 11.65 2.42 6.98
N HIS A 85 12.36 1.45 7.55
CA HIS A 85 12.20 0.03 7.25
C HIS A 85 10.83 -0.50 7.73
N ASP A 86 10.37 -0.04 8.90
CA ASP A 86 9.08 -0.41 9.47
C ASP A 86 7.93 0.21 8.66
N LEU A 87 8.12 1.45 8.18
CA LEU A 87 7.19 2.10 7.26
C LEU A 87 7.06 1.31 5.95
N HIS A 88 8.18 0.95 5.31
CA HIS A 88 8.17 0.13 4.10
C HIS A 88 7.56 -1.25 4.33
N ALA A 89 7.85 -1.91 5.47
CA ALA A 89 7.25 -3.19 5.84
C ALA A 89 5.73 -3.08 5.98
N THR A 90 5.26 -2.00 6.61
CA THR A 90 3.83 -1.70 6.80
C THR A 90 3.14 -1.46 5.45
N ILE A 91 3.72 -0.67 4.55
CA ILE A 91 3.17 -0.45 3.20
C ILE A 91 3.03 -1.76 2.44
N LEU A 92 4.06 -2.60 2.46
CA LEU A 92 4.03 -3.91 1.78
C LEU A 92 2.97 -4.83 2.38
N HIS A 93 2.86 -4.84 3.72
CA HIS A 93 1.83 -5.59 4.41
C HIS A 93 0.42 -5.15 4.00
N LEU A 94 0.16 -3.85 3.90
CA LEU A 94 -1.12 -3.31 3.43
C LEU A 94 -1.43 -3.66 1.97
N LEU A 95 -0.39 -3.79 1.15
CA LEU A 95 -0.51 -4.27 -0.23
C LEU A 95 -0.76 -5.79 -0.33
N GLY A 96 -0.83 -6.50 0.79
CA GLY A 96 -0.98 -7.96 0.85
C GLY A 96 0.32 -8.71 0.52
N LEU A 97 1.47 -8.03 0.60
CA LEU A 97 2.77 -8.61 0.33
C LEU A 97 3.52 -8.84 1.63
N ASP A 98 4.01 -10.06 1.82
CA ASP A 98 4.92 -10.36 2.93
C ASP A 98 6.33 -9.86 2.58
N HIS A 99 6.74 -8.77 3.23
CA HIS A 99 8.04 -8.16 2.97
C HIS A 99 9.21 -9.13 3.25
N LEU A 100 9.05 -10.10 4.17
CA LEU A 100 10.08 -11.10 4.49
C LEU A 100 10.32 -12.08 3.34
N ARG A 101 9.28 -12.31 2.52
CA ARG A 101 9.34 -13.22 1.36
C ARG A 101 9.86 -12.54 0.10
N LEU A 102 9.97 -11.21 0.09
CA LEU A 102 10.54 -10.43 -1.02
C LEU A 102 12.07 -10.36 -0.92
N THR A 103 12.70 -11.53 -0.79
CA THR A 103 14.15 -11.68 -0.66
C THR A 103 14.73 -12.23 -1.96
N TYR A 104 15.75 -11.57 -2.51
CA TYR A 104 16.47 -12.00 -3.71
C TYR A 104 17.98 -11.96 -3.47
N ARG A 105 18.69 -13.02 -3.89
CA ARG A 105 20.15 -13.15 -3.73
C ARG A 105 20.87 -12.42 -4.86
N TYR A 106 21.68 -11.43 -4.51
CA TYR A 106 22.53 -10.69 -5.46
C TYR A 106 23.93 -10.48 -4.86
N ALA A 107 24.98 -10.61 -5.67
CA ALA A 107 26.38 -10.43 -5.23
C ALA A 107 26.75 -11.16 -3.91
N GLY A 108 26.19 -12.35 -3.67
CA GLY A 108 26.44 -13.13 -2.47
C GLY A 108 25.68 -12.69 -1.21
N ARG A 109 24.85 -11.65 -1.26
CA ARG A 109 24.00 -11.18 -0.14
C ARG A 109 22.51 -11.33 -0.46
N ASP A 110 21.72 -11.67 0.54
CA ASP A 110 20.26 -11.58 0.43
C ASP A 110 19.82 -10.12 0.54
N PHE A 111 19.19 -9.62 -0.52
CA PHE A 111 18.58 -8.30 -0.56
C PHE A 111 17.09 -8.42 -0.38
N ARG A 112 16.54 -7.55 0.47
CA ARG A 112 15.11 -7.42 0.72
C ARG A 112 14.72 -5.96 0.51
N LEU A 113 13.48 -5.73 0.05
CA LEU A 113 12.99 -4.37 -0.23
C LEU A 113 12.95 -3.47 1.03
N THR A 114 12.83 -4.09 2.21
CA THR A 114 12.92 -3.46 3.53
C THR A 114 14.34 -3.49 4.13
N ASP A 115 15.35 -3.90 3.35
CA ASP A 115 16.68 -4.31 3.83
C ASP A 115 16.59 -5.42 4.89
N ILE A 116 17.62 -5.63 5.72
CA ILE A 116 17.67 -6.69 6.74
C ILE A 116 16.77 -6.45 7.97
N ALA A 117 16.15 -5.28 8.09
CA ALA A 117 15.30 -4.90 9.23
C ALA A 117 13.87 -4.54 8.78
N GLY A 118 13.02 -4.14 9.73
CA GLY A 118 11.64 -3.73 9.47
C GLY A 118 10.62 -4.64 10.13
N GLU A 119 9.79 -4.07 11.00
CA GLU A 119 8.59 -4.71 11.54
C GLU A 119 7.34 -3.97 11.05
N VAL A 120 6.26 -4.73 10.88
CA VAL A 120 4.95 -4.15 10.53
C VAL A 120 4.42 -3.36 11.74
N VAL A 121 4.18 -2.06 11.56
CA VAL A 121 3.70 -1.16 12.61
C VAL A 121 2.21 -1.44 12.86
N LYS A 122 1.93 -2.32 13.82
CA LYS A 122 0.55 -2.77 14.11
C LYS A 122 -0.35 -1.65 14.62
N GLY A 123 0.20 -0.65 15.29
CA GLY A 123 -0.59 0.43 15.89
C GLY A 123 -1.22 1.39 14.88
N VAL A 124 -0.78 1.37 13.62
CA VAL A 124 -1.39 2.15 12.52
C VAL A 124 -2.34 1.33 11.66
N ILE A 125 -2.40 0.01 11.85
CA ILE A 125 -3.23 -0.90 11.04
C ILE A 125 -4.57 -1.12 11.76
N ALA A 126 -5.65 -1.18 10.99
CA ALA A 126 -7.03 -1.42 11.45
C ALA A 126 -7.41 -2.91 11.44
#